data_AF-A0A0G0WVK8-F1
#
_entry.id   AF-A0A0G0WVK8-F1
#
_cell.length_a   1.000
_cell.length_b   1.000
_cell.length_c   1.000
_cell.angle_alpha   90.00
_cell.angle_beta   90.00
_cell.angle_gamma   90.00
#
_symmetry.space_group_name_H-M   'P 1'
#
loop_
_entity.id
_entity.type
_entity.pdbx_description
1 polymer ?
#
loop_
_entity_poly.entity_id
_entity_poly.type
_entity_poly.pdbx_seq_one_letter_code
_entity_poly.pdbx_strand_id
1 'polypeptide(L)'
;MAFKDRRRNDVRDNIQGRTVWITSAEINIADVGAGTTVLFSFPKANETYIIDKCALDVLTDLDAGTVTIGHGSLPLDTTAESGTLTTTSATSLWDTDNGDETTGTIFNIDDQAPIVLVGAASTVPVIIATIATAATGRFRVHLRITALPSYS
;
A
#
# COMPACT_ATOMS: atom_id res chain seq x y z
N MET A 1 -27.82 35.30 -22.43
CA MET A 1 -28.47 34.54 -21.34
C MET A 1 -27.43 34.23 -20.29
N ALA A 2 -27.63 34.62 -19.04
CA ALA A 2 -26.70 34.32 -17.95
C ALA A 2 -27.06 32.98 -17.31
N PHE A 3 -26.12 32.06 -17.19
CA PHE A 3 -26.33 30.82 -16.43
C PHE A 3 -26.24 31.12 -14.93
N LYS A 4 -27.09 30.47 -14.13
CA LYS A 4 -26.96 30.46 -12.68
C LYS A 4 -26.50 29.07 -12.25
N ASP A 5 -25.24 28.95 -11.84
CA ASP A 5 -24.68 27.72 -11.29
C ASP A 5 -25.35 27.42 -9.94
N ARG A 6 -25.97 26.25 -9.84
CA ARG A 6 -26.70 25.77 -8.65
C ARG A 6 -26.03 24.57 -7.99
N ARG A 7 -24.82 24.21 -8.43
CA ARG A 7 -24.06 23.14 -7.78
C ARG A 7 -23.56 23.64 -6.43
N ARG A 8 -23.70 22.81 -5.40
CA ARG A 8 -23.38 23.13 -3.99
C ARG A 8 -21.85 23.29 -3.85
N ASN A 9 -21.39 24.39 -3.25
CA ASN A 9 -19.97 24.78 -3.30
C ASN A 9 -19.06 23.80 -2.53
N ASP A 10 -19.61 23.12 -1.53
CA ASP A 10 -18.98 22.03 -0.77
C ASP A 10 -18.79 20.74 -1.59
N VAL A 11 -19.42 20.62 -2.76
CA VAL A 11 -19.19 19.50 -3.69
C VAL A 11 -18.01 19.80 -4.63
N ARG A 12 -17.54 21.05 -4.72
CA ARG A 12 -16.31 21.41 -5.45
C ARG A 12 -15.04 21.13 -4.65
N ASP A 13 -15.11 21.15 -3.33
CA ASP A 13 -14.04 20.68 -2.44
C ASP A 13 -14.09 19.17 -2.17
N ASN A 14 -15.13 18.44 -2.59
CA ASN A 14 -15.18 16.97 -2.47
C ASN A 14 -14.24 16.22 -3.43
N ILE A 15 -13.50 16.92 -4.30
CA ILE A 15 -12.34 16.37 -5.05
C ILE A 15 -11.02 16.80 -4.38
N GLN A 16 -11.04 17.45 -3.21
CA GLN A 16 -9.86 17.60 -2.36
C GLN A 16 -9.63 16.33 -1.54
N GLY A 17 -9.19 15.32 -2.27
CA GLY A 17 -8.58 14.09 -1.79
C GLY A 17 -7.84 13.56 -3.01
N ARG A 18 -6.60 14.01 -3.22
CA ARG A 18 -5.84 13.69 -4.44
C ARG A 18 -5.61 12.18 -4.47
N THR A 19 -6.42 11.48 -5.26
CA THR A 19 -6.13 10.09 -5.58
C THR A 19 -4.93 10.04 -6.51
N VAL A 20 -3.86 9.38 -6.07
CA VAL A 20 -2.62 9.24 -6.83
C VAL A 20 -2.22 7.78 -6.94
N TRP A 21 -1.55 7.44 -8.03
CA TRP A 21 -0.82 6.18 -8.12
C TRP A 21 0.60 6.39 -7.59
N ILE A 22 1.01 5.58 -6.63
CA ILE A 22 2.38 5.49 -6.13
C ILE A 22 2.94 4.12 -6.48
N THR A 23 4.25 4.06 -6.71
CA THR A 23 4.96 2.83 -7.11
C THR A 23 6.15 2.63 -6.20
N SER A 24 6.36 1.40 -5.72
CA SER A 24 7.48 1.06 -4.86
C SER A 24 8.79 1.04 -5.65
N ALA A 25 9.91 1.01 -4.94
CA ALA A 25 11.15 0.56 -5.55
C ALA A 25 11.00 -0.90 -6.04
N GLU A 26 11.87 -1.29 -6.97
CA GLU A 26 12.05 -2.70 -7.32
C GLU A 26 12.54 -3.47 -6.10
N ILE A 27 11.83 -4.53 -5.76
CA ILE A 27 12.22 -5.46 -4.71
C ILE A 27 12.88 -6.64 -5.40
N ASN A 28 14.17 -6.82 -5.16
CA ASN A 28 14.87 -8.04 -5.51
C ASN A 28 14.95 -8.93 -4.27
N ILE A 29 14.25 -10.07 -4.30
CA ILE A 29 14.15 -10.99 -3.16
C ILE A 29 15.54 -11.51 -2.76
N ALA A 30 16.46 -11.67 -3.71
CA ALA A 30 17.83 -12.10 -3.43
C ALA A 30 18.62 -11.09 -2.58
N ASP A 31 18.31 -9.79 -2.70
CA ASP A 31 18.99 -8.72 -1.96
C ASP A 31 18.35 -8.47 -0.59
N VAL A 32 17.02 -8.54 -0.52
CA VAL A 32 16.25 -8.28 0.71
C VAL A 32 16.25 -9.50 1.66
N GLY A 33 16.25 -10.70 1.10
CA GLY A 33 16.08 -11.94 1.86
C GLY A 33 14.66 -12.14 2.38
N ALA A 34 14.47 -13.24 3.11
CA ALA A 34 13.19 -13.57 3.73
C ALA A 34 12.89 -12.63 4.92
N GLY A 35 11.64 -12.26 5.09
CA GLY A 35 11.21 -11.35 6.16
C GLY A 35 10.22 -10.30 5.69
N THR A 36 10.01 -9.27 6.53
CA THR A 36 9.09 -8.17 6.22
C THR A 36 9.87 -6.94 5.79
N THR A 37 9.53 -6.40 4.63
CA THR A 37 10.07 -5.15 4.10
C THR A 37 8.98 -4.09 3.97
N VAL A 38 9.34 -2.84 4.16
CA VAL A 38 8.42 -1.69 4.08
C VAL A 38 8.47 -1.13 2.66
N LEU A 39 7.32 -1.08 2.00
CA LEU A 39 7.17 -0.58 0.64
C LEU A 39 6.81 0.91 0.62
N PHE A 40 5.90 1.30 1.50
CA PHE A 40 5.41 2.67 1.61
C PHE A 40 5.19 3.04 3.07
N SER A 41 5.47 4.29 3.43
CA SER A 41 5.13 4.86 4.73
C SER A 41 4.39 6.19 4.55
N PHE A 42 3.43 6.45 5.43
CA PHE A 42 2.60 7.63 5.36
C PHE A 42 2.82 8.51 6.60
N PRO A 43 3.71 9.52 6.52
CA PRO A 43 4.33 10.12 7.70
C PRO A 43 3.42 11.08 8.48
N LYS A 44 2.27 11.49 7.93
CA LYS A 44 1.41 12.45 8.61
C LYS A 44 0.50 11.75 9.61
N ALA A 45 0.70 12.08 10.88
CA ALA A 45 -0.12 11.63 11.99
C ALA A 45 -1.57 12.15 11.85
N ASN A 46 -2.54 11.33 12.25
CA ASN A 46 -3.98 11.63 12.21
C ASN A 46 -4.55 11.91 10.81
N GLU A 47 -3.83 11.59 9.73
CA GLU A 47 -4.39 11.60 8.38
C GLU A 47 -4.98 10.23 8.04
N THR A 48 -6.09 10.24 7.31
CA THR A 48 -6.74 9.01 6.85
C THR A 48 -6.35 8.77 5.40
N TYR A 49 -5.90 7.56 5.11
CA TYR A 49 -5.53 7.13 3.77
C TYR A 49 -6.47 6.01 3.34
N ILE A 50 -7.00 6.12 2.12
CA ILE A 50 -7.84 5.09 1.51
C ILE A 50 -7.03 4.47 0.38
N ILE A 51 -6.83 3.16 0.43
CA ILE A 51 -6.24 2.38 -0.66
C ILE A 51 -7.40 1.83 -1.46
N ASP A 52 -7.56 2.37 -2.66
CA ASP A 52 -8.63 2.01 -3.59
C ASP A 52 -8.27 0.77 -4.39
N LYS A 53 -7.00 0.68 -4.81
CA LYS A 53 -6.46 -0.43 -5.62
C LYS A 53 -5.03 -0.72 -5.25
N CYS A 54 -4.66 -1.98 -5.32
CA CYS A 54 -3.27 -2.43 -5.29
C CYS A 54 -3.03 -3.25 -6.56
N ALA A 55 -1.83 -3.14 -7.13
CA ALA A 55 -1.41 -4.00 -8.23
C ALA A 55 0.04 -4.45 -8.02
N LEU A 56 0.31 -5.71 -8.29
CA LEU A 56 1.66 -6.27 -8.30
C LEU A 56 2.15 -6.39 -9.73
N ASP A 57 3.30 -5.81 -10.02
CA ASP A 57 4.04 -5.98 -11.28
C ASP A 57 5.20 -6.94 -11.06
N VAL A 58 5.13 -8.11 -11.70
CA VAL A 58 6.11 -9.19 -11.57
C VAL A 58 7.18 -9.05 -12.65
N LEU A 59 8.41 -8.76 -12.24
CA LEU A 59 9.54 -8.48 -13.14
C LEU A 59 10.36 -9.74 -13.47
N THR A 60 10.31 -10.73 -12.59
CA THR A 60 10.78 -12.09 -12.82
C THR A 60 9.85 -13.02 -12.07
N ASP A 61 9.70 -14.25 -12.57
CA ASP A 61 8.78 -15.24 -12.04
C ASP A 61 8.86 -15.36 -10.50
N LEU A 62 7.69 -15.42 -9.87
CA LEU A 62 7.50 -15.67 -8.45
C LEU A 62 6.77 -17.02 -8.31
N ASP A 63 7.25 -17.85 -7.39
CA ASP A 63 6.54 -19.08 -7.06
C ASP A 63 5.32 -18.75 -6.19
N ALA A 64 4.30 -19.62 -6.24
CA ALA A 64 3.15 -19.51 -5.35
C ALA A 64 3.57 -19.48 -3.86
N GLY A 65 2.91 -18.65 -3.06
CA GLY A 65 3.13 -18.48 -1.62
C GLY A 65 4.41 -17.73 -1.25
N THR A 66 5.08 -17.07 -2.21
CA THR A 66 6.35 -16.38 -1.97
C THR A 66 6.22 -14.98 -1.40
N VAL A 67 5.17 -14.23 -1.75
CA VAL A 67 5.03 -12.82 -1.39
C VAL A 67 3.60 -12.51 -0.96
N THR A 68 3.49 -11.96 0.25
CA THR A 68 2.23 -11.44 0.77
C THR A 68 2.35 -9.92 0.98
N ILE A 69 1.46 -9.14 0.39
CA ILE A 69 1.37 -7.69 0.60
C ILE A 69 0.34 -7.43 1.71
N GLY A 70 0.74 -6.65 2.71
CA GLY A 70 -0.12 -6.28 3.83
C GLY A 70 0.07 -4.83 4.24
N HIS A 71 -0.57 -4.46 5.33
CA HIS A 71 -0.38 -3.16 5.98
C HIS A 71 -0.08 -3.33 7.46
N GLY A 72 0.46 -2.28 8.06
CA GLY A 72 0.82 -2.26 9.48
C GLY A 72 1.07 -0.84 9.96
N SER A 73 1.72 -0.71 11.12
CA SER A 73 2.12 0.59 11.65
C SER A 73 3.54 0.58 12.18
N LEU A 74 4.26 1.69 11.98
CA LEU A 74 5.60 1.94 12.51
C LEU A 74 5.59 3.13 13.47
N PRO A 75 6.41 3.13 14.53
CA PRO A 75 6.58 4.31 15.37
C PRO A 75 7.13 5.51 14.59
N LEU A 76 6.60 6.71 14.84
CA LEU A 76 6.94 7.97 14.13
C LEU A 76 8.45 8.33 14.21
N ASP A 77 9.13 7.91 15.27
CA ASP A 77 10.53 8.24 15.60
C ASP A 77 11.53 7.14 15.19
N THR A 78 11.09 6.14 14.41
CA THR A 78 11.99 5.10 13.91
C THR A 78 12.46 5.49 12.50
N THR A 79 13.67 6.03 12.41
CA THR A 79 14.48 5.87 11.20
C THR A 79 14.53 4.38 10.87
N ALA A 80 14.25 4.03 9.62
CA ALA A 80 13.86 2.69 9.15
C ALA A 80 14.87 1.54 9.36
N GLU A 81 15.91 1.71 10.17
CA GLU A 81 16.95 0.70 10.41
C GLU A 81 16.71 -0.17 11.67
N SER A 82 15.84 0.20 12.62
CA SER A 82 15.70 -0.60 13.85
C SER A 82 14.36 -0.47 14.62
N GLY A 83 13.28 -0.07 13.96
CA GLY A 83 11.95 -0.02 14.59
C GLY A 83 11.31 -1.41 14.71
N THR A 84 10.73 -1.74 15.87
CA THR A 84 9.88 -2.92 16.02
C THR A 84 8.56 -2.69 15.26
N LEU A 85 8.38 -3.36 14.13
CA LEU A 85 7.12 -3.35 13.39
C LEU A 85 6.02 -3.97 14.24
N THR A 86 5.02 -3.16 14.59
CA THR A 86 3.81 -3.68 15.25
C THR A 86 2.82 -4.06 14.15
N THR A 87 2.87 -5.31 13.72
CA THR A 87 1.93 -5.87 12.74
C THR A 87 0.56 -6.04 13.40
N THR A 88 -0.37 -5.14 13.09
CA THR A 88 -1.77 -5.29 13.52
C THR A 88 -2.48 -6.19 12.50
N SER A 89 -2.27 -7.50 12.60
CA SER A 89 -3.06 -8.57 11.95
C SER A 89 -3.54 -8.33 10.51
N ALA A 90 -2.73 -8.75 9.54
CA ALA A 90 -3.05 -9.67 8.43
C ALA A 90 -4.38 -9.56 7.65
N THR A 91 -4.94 -8.37 7.39
CA THR A 91 -5.70 -8.24 6.13
C THR A 91 -4.68 -8.13 5.01
N SER A 92 -4.38 -9.30 4.43
CA SER A 92 -3.61 -9.39 3.20
C SER A 92 -4.28 -8.50 2.16
N LEU A 93 -3.55 -7.50 1.69
CA LEU A 93 -3.93 -6.80 0.48
C LEU A 93 -3.91 -7.85 -0.63
N TRP A 94 -2.84 -8.63 -0.74
CA TRP A 94 -2.68 -9.66 -1.75
C TRP A 94 -1.71 -10.75 -1.29
N ASP A 95 -1.98 -11.98 -1.70
CA ASP A 95 -1.08 -13.10 -1.51
C ASP A 95 -0.90 -13.83 -2.84
N THR A 96 0.29 -14.36 -3.08
CA THR A 96 0.61 -15.33 -4.14
C THR A 96 -0.17 -16.65 -3.93
N ASP A 97 -1.50 -16.65 -4.03
CA ASP A 97 -2.29 -17.85 -3.73
C ASP A 97 -2.29 -18.85 -4.91
N ASN A 98 -1.83 -20.08 -4.64
CA ASN A 98 -1.95 -21.33 -5.42
C ASN A 98 -1.58 -21.32 -6.94
N GLY A 99 -0.83 -20.35 -7.44
CA GLY A 99 -0.28 -20.42 -8.80
C GLY A 99 0.96 -19.57 -8.95
N ASP A 100 1.91 -20.03 -9.77
CA ASP A 100 3.13 -19.28 -10.05
C ASP A 100 2.79 -18.01 -10.85
N GLU A 101 3.32 -16.87 -10.42
CA GLU A 101 3.18 -15.61 -11.11
C GLU A 101 4.32 -15.40 -12.09
N THR A 102 3.96 -15.32 -13.37
CA THR A 102 4.94 -15.16 -14.44
C THR A 102 5.43 -13.71 -14.59
N THR A 103 6.56 -13.56 -15.26
CA THR A 103 7.10 -12.26 -15.65
C THR A 103 6.14 -11.48 -16.55
N GLY A 104 5.96 -10.20 -16.28
CA GLY A 104 5.15 -9.27 -17.07
C GLY A 104 3.65 -9.35 -16.78
N THR A 105 3.23 -10.12 -15.77
CA THR A 105 1.85 -10.14 -15.30
C THR A 105 1.62 -9.02 -14.27
N ILE A 106 0.56 -8.25 -14.48
CA ILE A 106 0.05 -7.27 -13.51
C ILE A 106 -1.23 -7.83 -12.90
N PHE A 107 -1.20 -8.10 -11.60
CA PHE A 107 -2.38 -8.57 -10.86
C PHE A 107 -3.06 -7.39 -10.19
N ASN A 108 -4.32 -7.11 -10.54
CA ASN A 108 -5.14 -6.21 -9.76
C ASN A 108 -5.69 -6.95 -8.56
N ILE A 109 -5.54 -6.34 -7.39
CA ILE A 109 -5.85 -6.92 -6.07
C ILE A 109 -7.35 -6.69 -5.74
N ASP A 110 -8.18 -6.56 -6.77
CA ASP A 110 -9.40 -5.75 -6.81
C ASP A 110 -10.67 -6.41 -6.23
N ASP A 111 -10.58 -7.51 -5.48
CA ASP A 111 -11.77 -8.21 -4.97
C ASP A 111 -12.08 -7.93 -3.48
N GLN A 112 -11.41 -6.95 -2.87
CA GLN A 112 -11.63 -6.53 -1.49
C GLN A 112 -12.11 -5.07 -1.42
N ALA A 113 -12.93 -4.76 -0.41
CA ALA A 113 -13.38 -3.38 -0.14
C ALA A 113 -12.17 -2.44 0.06
N PRO A 114 -12.30 -1.13 -0.26
CA PRO A 114 -11.23 -0.17 -0.05
C PRO A 114 -10.67 -0.22 1.37
N ILE A 115 -9.34 -0.30 1.50
CA ILE A 115 -8.71 -0.36 2.81
C ILE A 115 -8.53 1.04 3.36
N VAL A 116 -9.02 1.26 4.57
CA VAL A 116 -8.88 2.53 5.30
C VAL A 116 -7.76 2.40 6.32
N LEU A 117 -6.70 3.17 6.13
CA LEU A 117 -5.58 3.28 7.05
C LEU A 117 -5.68 4.60 7.80
N VAL A 118 -5.63 4.54 9.14
CA VAL A 118 -5.67 5.73 9.98
C VAL A 118 -4.35 5.82 10.72
N GLY A 119 -3.60 6.91 10.49
CA GLY A 119 -2.39 7.17 11.27
C GLY A 119 -2.77 7.54 12.71
N ALA A 120 -2.11 6.91 13.69
CA ALA A 120 -2.28 7.30 15.09
C ALA A 120 -1.34 8.46 15.45
N ALA A 121 -1.52 9.05 16.63
CA ALA A 121 -0.69 10.16 17.09
C ALA A 121 0.81 9.81 17.22
N SER A 122 1.15 8.55 17.45
CA SER A 122 2.51 8.06 17.70
C SER A 122 3.01 7.04 16.66
N THR A 123 2.19 6.65 15.70
CA THR A 123 2.54 5.67 14.67
C THR A 123 2.07 6.09 13.28
N VAL A 124 2.87 5.75 12.28
CA VAL A 124 2.59 5.97 10.87
C VAL A 124 2.09 4.67 10.24
N PRO A 125 1.03 4.70 9.41
CA PRO A 125 0.63 3.53 8.68
C PRO A 125 1.66 3.22 7.59
N VAL A 126 1.88 1.94 7.36
CA VAL A 126 2.82 1.43 6.37
C VAL A 126 2.21 0.31 5.54
N ILE A 127 2.73 0.16 4.33
CA ILE A 127 2.48 -0.98 3.47
C ILE A 127 3.74 -1.83 3.46
N ILE A 128 3.55 -3.13 3.63
CA ILE A 128 4.62 -4.09 3.79
C ILE A 128 4.50 -5.21 2.77
N ALA A 129 5.63 -5.80 2.42
CA ALA A 129 5.68 -7.11 1.79
C ALA A 129 6.33 -8.08 2.76
N THR A 130 5.70 -9.23 2.96
CA THR A 130 6.26 -10.37 3.69
C THR A 130 6.71 -11.40 2.66
N ILE A 131 7.99 -11.76 2.71
CA ILE A 131 8.64 -12.66 1.78
C ILE A 131 8.90 -13.99 2.48
N ALA A 132 8.45 -15.08 1.86
CA ALA A 132 8.65 -16.43 2.36
C ALA A 132 10.12 -16.86 2.34
N THR A 133 10.47 -17.82 3.18
CA THR A 133 11.82 -18.38 3.23
C THR A 133 12.18 -19.05 1.90
N ALA A 134 13.40 -18.79 1.42
CA ALA A 134 13.93 -19.34 0.17
C ALA A 134 13.16 -18.94 -1.11
N ALA A 135 12.34 -17.88 -1.05
CA ALA A 135 11.75 -17.28 -2.23
C ALA A 135 12.81 -16.66 -3.15
N THR A 136 12.51 -16.57 -4.44
CA THR A 136 13.30 -15.82 -5.43
C THR A 136 12.37 -15.01 -6.31
N GLY A 137 12.92 -14.02 -7.00
CA GLY A 137 12.18 -13.21 -7.96
C GLY A 137 12.23 -11.72 -7.64
N ARG A 138 11.52 -10.94 -8.47
CA ARG A 138 11.59 -9.48 -8.47
C ARG A 138 10.22 -8.91 -8.79
N PHE A 139 9.83 -7.89 -8.05
CA PHE A 139 8.51 -7.28 -8.21
C PHE A 139 8.48 -5.80 -7.85
N ARG A 140 7.40 -5.14 -8.24
CA ARG A 140 7.02 -3.78 -7.82
C ARG A 140 5.56 -3.76 -7.42
N VAL A 141 5.24 -2.91 -6.45
CA VAL A 141 3.85 -2.70 -6.01
C VAL A 141 3.40 -1.31 -6.43
N HIS A 142 2.21 -1.25 -7.01
CA HIS A 142 1.52 -0.03 -7.38
C HIS A 142 0.27 0.14 -6.52
N LEU A 143 0.12 1.29 -5.89
CA LEU A 143 -1.05 1.61 -5.07
C LEU A 143 -1.78 2.81 -5.62
N ARG A 144 -3.10 2.70 -5.71
CA ARG A 144 -3.99 3.83 -5.86
C ARG A 144 -4.45 4.27 -4.49
N ILE A 145 -4.00 5.44 -4.06
CA ILE A 145 -4.23 5.97 -2.72
C ILE A 145 -4.91 7.33 -2.76
N THR A 146 -5.89 7.52 -1.90
CA THR A 146 -6.57 8.78 -1.65
C THR A 146 -6.28 9.23 -0.22
N ALA A 147 -5.61 10.37 -0.07
CA ALA A 147 -5.40 10.99 1.24
C ALA A 147 -6.60 11.90 1.56
N LEU A 148 -7.25 11.67 2.71
CA LEU A 148 -8.32 12.52 3.21
C LEU A 148 -7.73 13.53 4.20
N PRO A 149 -7.93 14.84 3.98
CA PRO A 149 -7.46 15.85 4.91
C PRO A 149 -8.10 15.64 6.29
N SER A 150 -7.29 15.77 7.34
CA SER A 150 -7.78 15.74 8.72
C SER A 150 -8.73 16.93 8.94
N TYR A 151 -9.99 16.66 9.26
CA TYR A 151 -10.91 17.69 9.74
C TYR A 151 -10.49 18.06 11.16
N SER A 152 -9.74 19.15 11.32
CA SER A 152 -9.45 19.79 12.61
C SER A 152 -10.64 20.64 13.05
#